data_AF-A0A1M3QSI2-F1
#
_entry.id   AF-A0A1M3QSI2-F1
#
_cell.length_a   1.000
_cell.length_b   1.000
_cell.length_c   1.000
_cell.angle_alpha   90.00
_cell.angle_beta   90.00
_cell.angle_gamma   90.00
#
_symmetry.space_group_name_H-M   'P 1'
#
loop_
_entity.id
_entity.type
_entity.pdbx_description
1 polymer ?
#
loop_
_entity_poly.entity_id
_entity_poly.type
_entity_poly.pdbx_seq_one_letter_code
_entity_poly.pdbx_strand_id
1 'polypeptide(L)'
;MVLAIPNHAEAQSVGGVSLRIASTPSAAEVELIGGRAGTTPLIVSERDIYPNDYPDAREDMYGMVVLRHTGCEPLRHRVTQTDIKQGLQLRLDCDAAMVQSRTAAPAPEPHALAAPPPLEPSSAVPQRRLRQLQVLQELLDEGLISPAEEQRVRRRILQLNVEQPD
;
A
#
# COMPACT_ATOMS: atom_id res chain seq x y z
N MET A 1 42.42 -34.79 9.01
CA MET A 1 41.05 -34.50 9.48
C MET A 1 40.71 -33.10 8.99
N VAL A 2 40.06 -32.98 7.83
CA VAL A 2 39.78 -31.69 7.18
C VAL A 2 38.41 -31.23 7.67
N LEU A 3 38.36 -30.20 8.51
CA LEU A 3 37.10 -29.59 8.94
C LEU A 3 36.68 -28.57 7.89
N ALA A 4 35.54 -28.85 7.27
CA ALA A 4 34.91 -28.04 6.25
C ALA A 4 34.48 -26.69 6.81
N ILE A 5 34.83 -25.63 6.08
CA ILE A 5 34.39 -24.26 6.30
C ILE A 5 32.95 -24.15 5.75
N PRO A 6 31.95 -23.70 6.53
CA PRO A 6 30.68 -23.31 5.95
C PRO A 6 30.86 -22.00 5.18
N ASN A 7 30.79 -22.09 3.86
CA ASN A 7 30.61 -20.96 2.97
C ASN A 7 29.35 -20.20 3.39
N HIS A 8 29.53 -19.02 3.97
CA HIS A 8 28.47 -18.01 3.98
C HIS A 8 28.26 -17.58 2.54
N ALA A 9 27.15 -18.02 1.95
CA ALA A 9 26.65 -17.49 0.70
C ALA A 9 26.25 -16.02 0.96
N GLU A 10 27.21 -15.12 0.82
CA GLU A 10 26.91 -13.69 0.63
C GLU A 10 26.16 -13.58 -0.70
N ALA A 11 24.84 -13.47 -0.57
CA ALA A 11 23.95 -13.15 -1.66
C ALA A 11 24.44 -11.87 -2.32
N GLN A 12 24.86 -12.03 -3.58
CA GLN A 12 25.35 -10.97 -4.44
C GLN A 12 24.28 -9.87 -4.48
N SER A 13 24.62 -8.70 -3.95
CA SER A 13 23.80 -7.50 -4.09
C SER A 13 23.88 -7.04 -5.54
N VAL A 14 22.99 -7.59 -6.36
CA VAL A 14 22.78 -7.19 -7.75
C VAL A 14 22.12 -5.82 -7.73
N GLY A 15 22.93 -4.75 -7.72
CA GLY A 15 22.58 -3.38 -8.14
C GLY A 15 21.19 -2.86 -7.79
N GLY A 16 20.64 -3.30 -6.67
CA GLY A 16 19.23 -3.21 -6.35
C GLY A 16 19.04 -2.35 -5.12
N VAL A 17 18.01 -1.52 -5.15
CA VAL A 17 17.63 -0.73 -3.99
C VAL A 17 17.20 -1.69 -2.87
N SER A 18 17.82 -1.56 -1.71
CA SER A 18 17.55 -2.41 -0.54
C SER A 18 16.88 -1.61 0.57
N LEU A 19 15.92 -2.23 1.25
CA LEU A 19 15.18 -1.65 2.37
C LEU A 19 15.51 -2.41 3.65
N ARG A 20 16.00 -1.71 4.67
CA ARG A 20 16.11 -2.23 6.04
C ARG A 20 14.78 -2.06 6.76
N ILE A 21 14.23 -3.15 7.29
CA ILE A 21 12.98 -3.16 8.06
C ILE A 21 13.30 -3.55 9.50
N ALA A 22 12.91 -2.70 10.45
CA ALA A 22 13.06 -2.91 11.88
C ALA A 22 11.75 -2.58 12.60
N SER A 23 11.53 -3.23 13.75
CA SER A 23 10.33 -3.01 14.55
C SER A 23 10.62 -2.93 16.05
N THR A 24 9.67 -2.34 16.77
CA THR A 24 9.61 -2.35 18.23
C THR A 24 8.25 -2.93 18.66
N PRO A 25 8.20 -4.08 19.35
CA PRO A 25 9.32 -4.96 19.72
C PRO A 25 10.01 -5.58 18.49
N SER A 26 11.26 -6.00 18.67
CA SER A 26 12.03 -6.73 17.66
C SER A 26 11.49 -8.15 17.47
N ALA A 27 12.00 -8.89 16.48
CA ALA A 27 11.58 -10.24 16.15
C ALA A 27 10.10 -10.35 15.70
N ALA A 28 9.56 -9.28 15.10
CA ALA A 28 8.26 -9.35 14.44
C ALA A 28 8.38 -10.08 13.09
N GLU A 29 7.47 -11.00 12.81
CA GLU A 29 7.34 -11.62 11.49
C GLU A 29 6.98 -10.57 10.45
N VAL A 30 7.64 -10.63 9.29
CA VAL A 30 7.42 -9.74 8.16
C VAL A 30 6.84 -10.54 6.99
N GLU A 31 5.69 -10.08 6.51
CA GLU A 31 4.99 -10.62 5.36
C GLU A 31 4.94 -9.54 4.25
N LEU A 32 5.37 -9.93 3.06
CA LEU A 32 5.38 -9.13 1.83
C LEU A 32 4.44 -9.77 0.81
N ILE A 33 4.32 -9.16 -0.37
CA ILE A 33 3.56 -9.74 -1.49
C ILE A 33 4.02 -11.16 -1.86
N GLY A 34 5.33 -11.46 -1.76
CA GLY A 34 5.86 -12.81 -1.98
C GLY A 34 5.47 -13.84 -0.92
N GLY A 35 4.97 -13.40 0.24
CA GLY A 35 4.68 -14.22 1.42
C GLY A 35 5.57 -13.83 2.60
N ARG A 36 5.86 -14.79 3.49
CA ARG A 36 6.72 -14.57 4.65
C ARG A 36 8.16 -14.28 4.23
N ALA A 37 8.68 -13.11 4.57
CA ALA A 37 10.04 -12.66 4.27
C ALA A 37 11.05 -13.00 5.38
N GLY A 38 10.62 -13.00 6.66
CA GLY A 38 11.49 -13.29 7.79
C GLY A 38 11.03 -12.62 9.08
N THR A 39 11.97 -12.28 9.96
CA THR A 39 11.72 -11.58 11.23
C THR A 39 12.58 -10.33 11.34
N THR A 40 12.04 -9.24 11.89
CA THR A 40 12.79 -7.99 12.10
C THR A 40 13.90 -8.14 13.14
N PRO A 41 15.03 -7.42 13.00
CA PRO A 41 15.40 -6.61 11.85
C PRO A 41 15.88 -7.47 10.66
N LEU A 42 15.46 -7.12 9.45
CA LEU A 42 15.91 -7.76 8.21
C LEU A 42 16.14 -6.72 7.10
N ILE A 43 16.81 -7.16 6.03
CA ILE A 43 17.00 -6.37 4.81
C ILE A 43 16.33 -7.13 3.67
N VAL A 44 15.52 -6.43 2.89
CA VAL A 44 14.84 -6.96 1.72
C VAL A 44 15.18 -6.12 0.49
N SER A 45 15.03 -6.70 -0.70
CA SER A 45 15.21 -5.97 -1.95
C SER A 45 13.92 -5.27 -2.36
N GLU A 46 14.02 -4.22 -3.18
CA GLU A 46 12.85 -3.58 -3.76
C GLU A 46 11.96 -4.56 -4.53
N ARG A 47 12.56 -5.58 -5.17
CA ARG A 47 11.83 -6.61 -5.94
C ARG A 47 10.99 -7.54 -5.05
N ASP A 48 11.31 -7.65 -3.77
CA ASP A 48 10.50 -8.40 -2.80
C ASP A 48 9.22 -7.65 -2.42
N ILE A 49 9.20 -6.33 -2.62
CA ILE A 49 8.10 -5.42 -2.27
C ILE A 49 7.29 -5.03 -3.52
N TYR A 50 7.99 -4.81 -4.63
CA TYR A 50 7.48 -4.41 -5.94
C TYR A 50 7.96 -5.39 -7.03
N PRO A 51 7.46 -6.64 -7.02
CA PRO A 51 7.77 -7.61 -8.06
C PRO A 51 7.11 -7.19 -9.39
N ASN A 52 7.72 -7.58 -10.51
CA ASN A 52 7.12 -7.35 -11.84
C ASN A 52 5.91 -8.28 -12.07
N ASP A 53 5.95 -9.47 -11.48
CA ASP A 53 4.93 -10.50 -11.64
C ASP A 53 4.41 -10.93 -10.27
N TYR A 54 3.09 -10.91 -10.12
CA TYR A 54 2.39 -11.37 -8.92
C TYR A 54 0.96 -11.81 -9.31
N PRO A 55 0.33 -12.72 -8.56
CA PRO A 55 -1.05 -13.12 -8.83
C PRO A 55 -2.01 -11.99 -8.45
N ASP A 56 -3.07 -11.77 -9.23
CA ASP A 56 -4.10 -10.73 -8.98
C ASP A 56 -4.69 -10.80 -7.58
N ALA A 57 -4.82 -12.01 -7.02
CA ALA A 57 -5.30 -12.23 -5.66
C ALA A 57 -4.43 -11.61 -4.54
N ARG A 58 -3.23 -11.11 -4.87
CA ARG A 58 -2.29 -10.44 -3.95
C ARG A 58 -2.03 -8.98 -4.32
N GLU A 59 -2.83 -8.40 -5.21
CA GLU A 59 -2.73 -6.98 -5.60
C GLU A 59 -2.78 -6.04 -4.38
N ASP A 60 -3.57 -6.38 -3.35
CA ASP A 60 -3.68 -5.61 -2.10
C ASP A 60 -2.38 -5.58 -1.27
N MET A 61 -1.45 -6.49 -1.56
CA MET A 61 -0.14 -6.58 -0.90
C MET A 61 0.96 -5.87 -1.68
N TYR A 62 0.68 -5.36 -2.89
CA TYR A 62 1.68 -4.67 -3.69
C TYR A 62 2.16 -3.38 -3.02
N GLY A 63 3.46 -3.29 -2.74
CA GLY A 63 4.01 -2.15 -1.99
C GLY A 63 3.71 -2.17 -0.50
N MET A 64 3.18 -3.27 0.05
CA MET A 64 2.78 -3.37 1.45
C MET A 64 3.74 -4.27 2.24
N VAL A 65 3.96 -3.90 3.50
CA VAL A 65 4.66 -4.70 4.50
C VAL A 65 3.70 -4.93 5.66
N VAL A 66 3.54 -6.18 6.07
CA VAL A 66 2.71 -6.55 7.23
C VAL A 66 3.62 -7.11 8.31
N LEU A 67 3.59 -6.49 9.50
CA LEU A 67 4.33 -6.94 10.67
C LEU A 67 3.38 -7.64 11.63
N ARG A 68 3.80 -8.80 12.14
CA ARG A 68 3.07 -9.55 13.17
C ARG A 68 4.03 -9.90 14.30
N HIS A 69 3.61 -9.64 15.53
CA HIS A 69 4.34 -10.07 16.71
C HIS A 69 3.34 -10.62 17.72
N THR A 70 3.75 -11.63 18.48
CA THR A 70 2.90 -12.23 19.51
C THR A 70 2.51 -11.18 20.55
N GLY A 71 1.21 -11.03 20.81
CA GLY A 71 0.71 -10.03 21.75
C GLY A 71 0.61 -8.61 21.21
N CYS A 72 0.68 -8.42 19.89
CA CYS A 72 0.54 -7.12 19.26
C CYS A 72 -0.44 -7.20 18.09
N GLU A 73 -1.11 -6.08 17.78
CA GLU A 73 -1.96 -5.98 16.60
C GLU A 73 -1.10 -6.03 15.32
N PRO A 74 -1.53 -6.76 14.27
CA PRO A 74 -0.85 -6.74 12.98
C PRO A 74 -0.80 -5.32 12.38
N LEU A 75 0.40 -4.84 12.09
CA LEU A 75 0.58 -3.52 11.48
C LEU A 75 0.80 -3.66 9.97
N ARG A 76 -0.08 -3.06 9.17
CA ARG A 76 0.09 -2.93 7.72
C ARG A 76 0.67 -1.54 7.40
N HIS A 77 1.81 -1.49 6.72
CA HIS A 77 2.47 -0.26 6.29
C HIS A 77 2.68 -0.25 4.78
N ARG A 78 2.36 0.87 4.12
CA ARG A 78 2.66 1.07 2.71
C ARG A 78 4.06 1.64 2.57
N VAL A 79 4.93 0.94 1.86
CA VAL A 79 6.30 1.39 1.61
C VAL A 79 6.26 2.60 0.70
N THR A 80 7.01 3.63 1.08
CA THR A 80 7.22 4.85 0.32
C THR A 80 8.67 4.96 -0.11
N GLN A 81 8.97 5.84 -1.07
CA GLN A 81 10.35 6.11 -1.47
C GLN A 81 11.20 6.68 -0.32
N THR A 82 10.58 7.39 0.63
CA THR A 82 11.25 7.90 1.83
C THR A 82 11.68 6.75 2.75
N ASP A 83 10.80 5.76 2.96
CA ASP A 83 11.11 4.57 3.76
C ASP A 83 12.31 3.81 3.17
N ILE A 84 12.36 3.70 1.85
CA ILE A 84 13.46 3.05 1.13
C ILE A 84 14.80 3.77 1.37
N LYS A 85 14.81 5.11 1.42
CA LYS A 85 16.03 5.91 1.64
C LYS A 85 16.48 5.91 3.09
N GLN A 86 15.54 5.92 4.04
CA GLN A 86 15.83 6.09 5.47
C GLN A 86 15.85 4.77 6.26
N GLY A 87 15.31 3.70 5.68
CA GLY A 87 14.97 2.48 6.41
C GLY A 87 13.61 2.62 7.09
N LEU A 88 12.93 1.48 7.22
CA LEU A 88 11.60 1.40 7.81
C LEU A 88 11.74 0.99 9.29
N GLN A 89 11.37 1.89 10.20
CA GLN A 89 11.30 1.62 11.63
C GLN A 89 9.85 1.76 12.10
N LEU A 90 9.23 0.63 12.44
CA LEU A 90 7.83 0.58 12.85
C LEU A 90 7.70 0.26 14.34
N ARG A 91 6.61 0.71 14.96
CA ARG A 91 6.27 0.37 16.34
C ARG A 91 4.93 -0.35 16.31
N LEU A 92 4.91 -1.56 16.85
CA LEU A 92 3.70 -2.34 16.99
C LEU A 92 2.98 -1.92 18.26
N ASP A 93 1.66 -1.92 18.18
CA ASP A 93 0.82 -1.69 19.34
C ASP A 93 0.59 -3.03 20.03
N CYS A 94 1.14 -3.14 21.24
CA CYS A 94 1.17 -4.38 22.01
C CYS A 94 0.37 -4.17 23.28
N ASP A 95 -0.95 -4.27 23.17
CA ASP A 95 -1.79 -4.42 24.34
C ASP A 95 -1.50 -5.79 24.99
N ALA A 96 -1.12 -5.78 26.27
CA ALA A 96 -0.94 -6.99 27.08
C ALA A 96 -2.26 -7.75 27.36
N ALA A 97 -3.30 -7.53 26.54
CA ALA A 97 -4.61 -8.17 26.62
C ALA A 97 -4.75 -9.16 25.46
N MET A 98 -4.11 -10.32 25.60
CA MET A 98 -4.35 -11.44 24.70
C MET A 98 -5.74 -12.06 24.96
N VAL A 99 -6.30 -12.61 23.88
CA VAL A 99 -7.50 -13.46 23.78
C VAL A 99 -8.83 -12.73 23.55
N GLN A 100 -9.05 -12.27 22.31
CA GLN A 100 -10.22 -12.73 21.54
C GLN A 100 -9.81 -12.97 20.09
N SER A 101 -9.30 -14.17 19.83
CA SER A 101 -9.34 -14.75 18.50
C SER A 101 -10.70 -15.43 18.30
N ARG A 102 -11.32 -15.11 17.15
CA ARG A 102 -12.36 -15.84 16.41
C ARG A 102 -13.82 -15.62 16.84
N THR A 103 -14.49 -14.79 16.04
CA THR A 103 -15.78 -15.17 15.43
C THR A 103 -15.66 -14.82 13.95
N ALA A 104 -15.25 -15.78 13.12
CA ALA A 104 -16.15 -16.49 12.21
C ALA A 104 -16.87 -15.53 11.25
N ALA A 105 -16.52 -15.64 9.97
CA ALA A 105 -17.31 -15.12 8.87
C ALA A 105 -18.79 -15.49 9.07
N PRO A 106 -19.74 -14.55 8.97
CA PRO A 106 -21.11 -14.91 8.68
C PRO A 106 -21.19 -15.25 7.19
N ALA A 107 -21.56 -16.49 6.90
CA ALA A 107 -22.21 -16.82 5.65
C ALA A 107 -23.44 -15.90 5.47
N PRO A 108 -23.74 -15.44 4.25
CA PRO A 108 -24.91 -14.62 3.99
C PRO A 108 -26.15 -15.52 4.06
N GLU A 109 -27.00 -15.30 5.06
CA GLU A 109 -28.39 -15.74 5.02
C GLU A 109 -29.34 -14.53 5.00
N PRO A 110 -30.51 -14.68 4.36
CA PRO A 110 -31.10 -13.60 3.61
C PRO A 110 -32.28 -12.94 4.34
N HIS A 111 -32.52 -11.68 3.99
CA HIS A 111 -33.74 -10.90 4.18
C HIS A 111 -34.22 -10.59 5.61
N ALA A 112 -34.02 -9.33 6.01
CA ALA A 112 -35.10 -8.55 6.62
C ALA A 112 -34.94 -7.07 6.22
N LEU A 113 -36.01 -6.51 5.66
CA LEU A 113 -36.08 -5.16 5.14
C LEU A 113 -35.74 -4.11 6.21
N ALA A 114 -34.71 -3.31 5.96
CA ALA A 114 -34.53 -2.00 6.57
C ALA A 114 -34.40 -0.97 5.44
N ALA A 115 -35.29 0.01 5.47
CA ALA A 115 -35.42 1.06 4.47
C ALA A 115 -34.11 1.83 4.25
N PRO A 116 -33.80 2.25 3.01
CA PRO A 116 -32.62 3.04 2.73
C PRO A 116 -32.76 4.45 3.34
N PRO A 117 -31.72 5.01 3.99
CA PRO A 117 -31.65 6.44 4.20
C PRO A 117 -31.56 7.16 2.83
N PRO A 118 -32.09 8.39 2.70
CA PRO A 118 -32.19 9.06 1.41
C PRO A 118 -30.81 9.34 0.81
N LEU A 119 -30.67 8.96 -0.45
CA LEU A 119 -29.69 9.51 -1.37
C LEU A 119 -29.86 11.04 -1.39
N GLU A 120 -28.84 11.79 -1.02
CA GLU A 120 -28.69 13.17 -1.47
C GLU A 120 -27.90 13.15 -2.79
N PRO A 121 -28.55 13.36 -3.95
CA PRO A 121 -27.84 13.61 -5.18
C PRO A 121 -27.51 15.10 -5.29
N SER A 122 -26.46 15.40 -6.06
CA SER A 122 -26.21 16.70 -6.69
C SER A 122 -25.38 17.77 -5.93
N SER A 123 -24.16 17.41 -5.52
CA SER A 123 -23.04 18.39 -5.45
C SER A 123 -21.63 17.77 -5.61
N ALA A 124 -21.52 16.44 -5.74
CA ALA A 124 -20.25 15.73 -5.89
C ALA A 124 -19.54 15.98 -7.23
N VAL A 125 -20.29 16.34 -8.28
CA VAL A 125 -19.74 16.57 -9.63
C VAL A 125 -18.86 17.83 -9.68
N PRO A 126 -19.28 19.00 -9.15
CA PRO A 126 -18.41 20.17 -8.98
C PRO A 126 -17.12 19.90 -8.20
N GLN A 127 -17.21 19.18 -7.07
CA GLN A 127 -16.07 18.92 -6.20
C GLN A 127 -15.03 17.98 -6.83
N ARG A 128 -15.49 16.96 -7.57
CA ARG A 128 -14.61 16.04 -8.30
C ARG A 128 -13.82 16.75 -9.40
N ARG A 129 -14.42 17.71 -10.10
CA ARG A 129 -13.76 18.49 -11.15
C ARG A 129 -12.69 19.43 -10.60
N LEU A 130 -12.98 20.11 -9.49
CA LEU A 130 -12.00 20.98 -8.83
C LEU A 130 -10.73 20.18 -8.45
N ARG A 131 -10.90 18.97 -7.90
CA ARG A 131 -9.78 18.07 -7.61
C ARG A 131 -9.02 17.67 -8.88
N GLN A 132 -9.70 17.37 -9.98
CA GLN A 132 -9.05 17.01 -11.25
C GLN A 132 -8.24 18.17 -11.84
N LEU A 133 -8.75 19.41 -11.75
CA LEU A 133 -8.01 20.59 -12.19
C LEU A 133 -6.79 20.86 -11.30
N GLN A 134 -6.90 20.61 -9.99
CA GLN A 134 -5.80 20.77 -9.06
C GLN A 134 -4.65 19.79 -9.35
N VAL A 135 -4.97 18.51 -9.58
CA VAL A 135 -3.97 17.50 -9.98
C VAL A 135 -3.33 17.86 -11.32
N LEU A 136 -4.11 18.34 -12.29
CA LEU A 136 -3.57 18.76 -13.59
C LEU A 136 -2.57 19.91 -13.46
N GLN A 137 -2.81 20.85 -12.54
CA GLN A 137 -1.93 21.98 -12.28
C GLN A 137 -0.62 21.56 -11.61
N GLU A 138 -0.67 20.58 -10.71
CA GLU A 138 0.51 19.97 -10.06
C GLU A 138 1.41 19.29 -11.09
N LEU A 139 0.85 18.49 -12.00
CA LEU A 139 1.60 17.84 -13.07
C LEU A 139 2.31 18.84 -14.01
N LEU A 140 1.72 20.03 -14.23
CA LEU A 140 2.34 21.10 -15.02
C LEU A 140 3.51 21.75 -14.26
N ASP A 141 3.36 21.96 -12.96
CA ASP A 141 4.40 22.55 -12.09
C ASP A 141 5.62 21.64 -11.96
N GLU A 142 5.38 20.33 -11.86
CA GLU A 142 6.43 19.30 -11.87
C GLU A 142 7.07 19.07 -13.25
N GLY A 143 6.56 19.74 -14.31
CA GLY A 143 7.06 19.59 -15.68
C GLY A 143 6.77 18.22 -16.31
N LEU A 144 5.83 17.46 -15.74
CA LEU A 144 5.42 16.14 -16.22
C LEU A 144 4.52 16.21 -17.45
N ILE A 145 3.89 17.37 -17.68
CA ILE A 145 3.09 17.67 -18.86
C ILE A 145 3.46 19.04 -19.43
N SER A 146 3.32 19.19 -20.74
CA SER A 146 3.51 20.49 -21.39
C SER A 146 2.30 21.41 -21.18
N PRO A 147 2.46 22.74 -21.32
CA PRO A 147 1.34 23.69 -21.28
C PRO A 147 0.28 23.38 -22.34
N ALA A 148 0.67 22.84 -23.49
CA ALA A 148 -0.26 22.45 -24.55
C ALA A 148 -1.14 21.25 -24.15
N GLU A 149 -0.60 20.33 -23.35
CA GLU A 149 -1.32 19.17 -22.82
C GLU A 149 -2.28 19.57 -21.70
N GLU A 150 -1.84 20.45 -20.77
CA GLU A 150 -2.72 21.02 -19.74
C GLU A 150 -3.95 21.67 -20.37
N GLN A 151 -3.75 22.54 -21.36
CA GLN A 151 -4.86 23.24 -22.04
C GLN A 151 -5.83 22.29 -22.75
N ARG A 152 -5.36 21.14 -23.25
CA ARG A 152 -6.23 20.13 -23.87
C ARG A 152 -7.06 19.40 -22.83
N VAL A 153 -6.46 18.98 -21.72
CA VAL A 153 -7.14 18.22 -20.66
C VAL A 153 -8.11 19.12 -19.88
N ARG A 154 -7.72 20.36 -19.57
CA ARG A 154 -8.58 21.35 -18.92
C ARG A 154 -9.86 21.61 -19.71
N ARG A 155 -9.75 21.79 -21.03
CA ARG A 155 -10.93 21.95 -21.90
C ARG A 155 -11.85 20.74 -21.83
N ARG A 156 -11.31 19.52 -21.80
CA ARG A 156 -12.08 18.29 -21.66
C ARG A 156 -12.81 18.21 -20.30
N ILE A 157 -12.15 18.58 -19.21
CA ILE A 157 -12.75 18.60 -17.85
C ILE A 157 -13.89 19.63 -17.78
N LEU A 158 -13.74 20.79 -18.42
CA LEU A 158 -14.74 21.86 -18.42
C LEU A 158 -15.90 21.61 -19.40
N GLN A 159 -15.66 20.91 -20.51
CA GLN A 159 -16.68 20.59 -21.53
C GLN A 159 -17.67 19.50 -21.10
N LEU A 160 -17.30 18.64 -20.15
CA LEU A 160 -18.16 17.62 -19.52
C LEU A 160 -19.37 18.21 -18.75
N ASN A 161 -19.68 19.50 -18.92
CA ASN A 161 -20.85 20.19 -18.37
C ASN A 161 -21.65 20.99 -19.41
N VAL A 162 -21.30 20.92 -20.71
CA VAL A 162 -21.99 21.66 -21.78
C VAL A 162 -23.00 20.78 -22.52
N GLU A 163 -22.91 19.45 -22.41
CA GLU A 163 -23.92 18.50 -22.91
C GLU A 163 -24.87 18.08 -21.79
N GLN A 164 -25.79 18.98 -21.42
CA GLN A 164 -27.07 18.57 -20.85
C GLN A 164 -28.17 19.50 -21.38
N PRO A 165 -28.76 19.19 -22.54
CA PRO A 165 -30.01 19.80 -22.96
C PRO A 165 -31.17 19.11 -22.23
N ASP A 166 -31.95 19.88 -21.47
CA ASP A 166 -33.41 19.85 -21.53
C ASP A 166 -33.91 21.29 -21.33
#